data_AF-A0A358C5C0-F1
#
_entry.id   AF-A0A358C5C0-F1
#
_cell.length_a   1.000
_cell.length_b   1.000
_cell.length_c   1.000
_cell.angle_alpha   90.00
_cell.angle_beta   90.00
_cell.angle_gamma   90.00
#
_symmetry.space_group_name_H-M   'P 1'
#
loop_
_entity.id
_entity.type
_entity.pdbx_description
1 polymer ?
#
loop_
_entity_poly.entity_id
_entity_poly.type
_entity_poly.pdbx_seq_one_letter_code
_entity_poly.pdbx_strand_id
1 'polypeptide(L)'
;HEEHCIGCGYCLTGCPFDIPRISKKDSKAYKCTLCSDRVAVGMEPACVKTCPTGAIVFGSKVDMIHHAEGRIADLKERGYSNASLYDPQGVGGTHVMYVLQHGDQPELYANLPKDPSVSPLVGLWKGIAKPLMSLGIGLAVFAGFFHFVTAGPKEVEEEKTD
;
A
#
# COMPACT_ATOMS: atom_id res chain seq x y z
N HIS A 1 -11.18 5.73 -12.01
CA HIS A 1 -10.86 5.72 -10.56
C HIS A 1 -10.11 6.97 -10.09
N GLU A 2 -9.57 7.79 -10.99
CA GLU A 2 -8.90 9.05 -10.66
C GLU A 2 -9.85 10.13 -10.12
N GLU A 3 -11.14 10.03 -10.40
CA GLU A 3 -12.22 10.91 -9.97
C GLU A 3 -12.39 10.97 -8.44
N HIS A 4 -11.97 9.94 -7.71
CA HIS A 4 -12.05 9.90 -6.24
C HIS A 4 -10.74 10.31 -5.56
N CYS A 5 -9.68 10.58 -6.32
CA CYS A 5 -8.40 11.00 -5.77
C CYS A 5 -8.46 12.47 -5.36
N ILE A 6 -8.29 12.73 -4.06
CA ILE A 6 -8.28 14.10 -3.50
C ILE A 6 -6.87 14.66 -3.27
N GLY A 7 -5.82 13.97 -3.73
CA GLY A 7 -4.44 14.45 -3.62
C GLY A 7 -3.84 14.49 -2.21
N CYS A 8 -4.44 13.83 -1.22
CA CYS A 8 -4.02 13.93 0.19
C CYS A 8 -2.63 13.32 0.51
N GLY A 9 -2.05 12.53 -0.40
CA GLY A 9 -0.73 11.94 -0.23
C GLY A 9 -0.62 10.76 0.75
N TYR A 10 -1.72 10.32 1.38
CA TYR A 10 -1.68 9.17 2.31
C TYR A 10 -1.17 7.87 1.68
N CYS A 11 -1.36 7.71 0.37
CA CYS A 11 -0.81 6.56 -0.37
C CYS A 11 0.72 6.58 -0.45
N LEU A 12 1.38 7.74 -0.41
CA LEU A 12 2.84 7.83 -0.38
C LEU A 12 3.36 7.31 0.96
N THR A 13 2.80 7.80 2.08
CA THR A 13 3.18 7.36 3.43
C THR A 13 2.87 5.88 3.69
N GLY A 14 1.80 5.36 3.09
CA GLY A 14 1.39 3.97 3.30
C GLY A 14 2.15 2.94 2.45
N CYS A 15 2.84 3.36 1.38
CA CYS A 15 3.49 2.43 0.46
C CYS A 15 4.90 2.06 0.97
N PRO A 16 5.18 0.79 1.34
CA PRO A 16 6.50 0.40 1.82
C PRO A 16 7.57 0.37 0.71
N PHE A 17 7.17 0.56 -0.55
CA PHE A 17 8.03 0.61 -1.73
C PHE A 17 8.22 2.02 -2.30
N ASP A 18 7.60 3.04 -1.68
CA ASP A 18 7.63 4.44 -2.17
C ASP A 18 7.30 4.57 -3.67
N ILE A 19 6.17 4.00 -4.11
CA ILE A 19 5.79 3.97 -5.54
C ILE A 19 4.89 5.14 -5.97
N PRO A 20 3.80 5.49 -5.27
CA PRO A 20 2.88 6.51 -5.75
C PRO A 20 3.58 7.87 -5.93
N ARG A 21 3.22 8.59 -6.99
CA ARG A 21 3.69 9.96 -7.25
C ARG A 21 2.51 10.87 -7.49
N ILE A 22 2.55 12.07 -6.90
CA ILE A 22 1.49 13.09 -7.09
C ILE A 22 1.86 13.96 -8.30
N SER A 23 0.95 14.03 -9.26
CA SER A 23 1.06 14.90 -10.43
C SER A 23 0.86 16.36 -10.02
N LYS A 24 1.77 17.23 -10.45
CA LYS A 24 1.65 18.69 -10.26
C LYS A 24 0.55 19.32 -11.10
N LYS A 25 0.07 18.62 -12.14
CA LYS A 25 -0.90 19.14 -13.11
C LYS A 25 -2.34 19.11 -12.58
N ASP A 26 -2.70 18.04 -11.88
CA ASP A 26 -4.07 17.75 -11.44
C ASP A 26 -4.15 17.32 -9.97
N SER A 27 -3.01 17.31 -9.25
CA SER A 27 -2.90 16.90 -7.86
C SER A 27 -3.36 15.46 -7.59
N LYS A 28 -3.32 14.58 -8.59
CA LYS A 28 -3.72 13.17 -8.45
C LYS A 28 -2.51 12.24 -8.34
N ALA A 29 -2.72 11.10 -7.69
CA ALA A 29 -1.70 10.06 -7.54
C ALA A 29 -1.69 9.12 -8.76
N TYR A 30 -0.50 8.88 -9.32
CA TYR A 30 -0.26 7.95 -10.41
C TYR A 30 0.80 6.92 -10.04
N LYS A 31 0.69 5.73 -10.63
CA LYS A 31 1.63 4.61 -10.50
C LYS A 31 1.43 3.63 -11.65
N CYS A 32 2.26 2.58 -11.71
CA CYS A 32 2.01 1.43 -12.56
C CYS A 32 0.59 0.86 -12.33
N THR A 33 -0.13 0.63 -13.43
CA THR A 33 -1.48 0.04 -13.46
C THR A 33 -1.45 -1.44 -13.84
N LEU A 34 -0.26 -2.02 -14.01
CA LEU A 34 -0.06 -3.35 -14.59
C LEU A 34 -0.72 -3.49 -15.98
N CYS A 35 -0.84 -2.37 -16.71
CA CYS A 35 -1.59 -2.29 -17.97
C CYS A 35 -2.99 -2.91 -17.86
N SER A 36 -3.73 -2.56 -16.80
CA SER A 36 -5.07 -3.10 -16.53
C SER A 36 -6.02 -3.03 -17.74
N ASP A 37 -5.89 -1.98 -18.55
CA ASP A 37 -6.62 -1.79 -19.81
C ASP A 37 -6.31 -2.88 -20.85
N ARG A 38 -5.04 -3.28 -20.98
CA ARG A 38 -4.59 -4.34 -21.89
C ARG A 38 -4.92 -5.72 -21.34
N VAL A 39 -4.62 -5.94 -20.06
CA VAL A 39 -4.82 -7.22 -19.38
C VAL A 39 -6.30 -7.58 -19.36
N ALA A 40 -7.20 -6.60 -19.18
CA ALA A 40 -8.65 -6.82 -19.20
C ALA A 40 -9.18 -7.39 -20.52
N VAL A 41 -8.45 -7.22 -21.63
CA VAL A 41 -8.81 -7.75 -22.95
C VAL A 41 -7.87 -8.87 -23.41
N GLY A 42 -7.15 -9.50 -22.46
CA GLY A 42 -6.30 -10.66 -22.73
C GLY A 42 -4.94 -10.34 -23.37
N MET A 43 -4.54 -9.07 -23.38
CA MET A 43 -3.21 -8.66 -23.85
C MET A 43 -2.22 -8.55 -22.69
N GLU A 44 -0.96 -8.91 -22.94
CA GLU A 44 0.12 -8.69 -21.97
C GLU A 44 0.48 -7.20 -21.80
N PRO A 45 1.06 -6.80 -20.65
CA PRO A 45 1.53 -5.45 -20.42
C PRO A 45 2.51 -4.94 -21.47
N ALA A 46 2.50 -3.63 -21.74
CA ALA A 46 3.35 -3.04 -22.77
C ALA A 46 4.85 -3.21 -22.49
N CYS A 47 5.28 -3.06 -21.23
CA CYS A 47 6.67 -3.26 -20.83
C CYS A 47 7.13 -4.73 -20.95
N VAL A 48 6.21 -5.69 -20.79
CA VAL A 48 6.48 -7.12 -21.01
C VAL A 48 6.68 -7.36 -22.50
N LYS A 49 5.72 -6.95 -23.32
CA LYS A 49 5.75 -7.15 -24.79
C LYS A 49 7.00 -6.59 -25.44
N THR A 50 7.49 -5.45 -24.96
CA THR A 50 8.64 -4.76 -25.57
C THR A 50 10.00 -5.28 -25.10
N CYS A 51 10.06 -6.15 -24.09
CA CYS A 51 11.32 -6.58 -23.50
C CYS A 51 12.10 -7.47 -24.49
N PRO A 52 13.23 -7.00 -25.07
CA PRO A 52 13.89 -7.71 -26.15
C PRO A 52 14.58 -9.00 -25.70
N THR A 53 15.03 -9.04 -24.44
CA THR A 53 15.74 -10.18 -23.86
C THR A 53 14.83 -11.14 -23.11
N GLY A 54 13.53 -10.85 -23.01
CA GLY A 54 12.59 -11.65 -22.21
C GLY A 54 12.87 -11.60 -20.71
N ALA A 55 13.52 -10.55 -20.20
CA ALA A 55 13.77 -10.37 -18.77
C ALA A 55 12.48 -10.13 -17.95
N ILE A 56 11.42 -9.68 -18.61
CA ILE A 56 10.11 -9.45 -18.00
C ILE A 56 9.14 -10.45 -18.62
N VAL A 57 8.52 -11.30 -17.78
CA VAL A 57 7.55 -12.31 -18.19
C VAL A 57 6.24 -12.06 -17.45
N PHE A 58 5.12 -12.45 -18.07
CA PHE A 58 3.77 -12.21 -17.53
C PHE A 58 2.90 -13.45 -17.64
N GLY A 59 2.08 -13.69 -16.63
CA GLY A 59 1.16 -14.83 -16.55
C GLY A 59 0.45 -14.84 -15.21
N SER A 60 -0.17 -15.98 -14.87
CA SER A 60 -0.73 -16.15 -13.52
C SER A 60 0.39 -16.13 -12.47
N LYS A 61 0.08 -15.69 -11.25
CA LYS A 61 1.10 -15.64 -10.18
C LYS A 61 1.75 -17.02 -9.95
N VAL A 62 0.95 -18.10 -10.01
CA VAL A 62 1.42 -19.47 -9.83
C VAL A 62 2.41 -19.85 -10.94
N ASP A 63 2.05 -19.59 -12.21
CA ASP A 63 2.93 -19.91 -13.34
C ASP A 63 4.23 -19.09 -13.29
N MET A 64 4.17 -17.85 -12.82
CA MET A 64 5.36 -16.99 -12.68
C MET A 64 6.26 -17.42 -11.53
N ILE A 65 5.71 -17.94 -10.42
CA ILE A 65 6.51 -18.57 -9.36
C ILE A 65 7.22 -19.80 -9.91
N HIS A 66 6.51 -20.68 -10.62
CA HIS A 66 7.11 -21.86 -11.21
C HIS A 66 8.18 -21.53 -12.25
N HIS A 67 7.93 -20.51 -13.10
CA HIS A 67 8.93 -20.01 -14.04
C HIS A 67 10.18 -19.48 -13.32
N ALA A 68 10.00 -18.77 -12.21
CA ALA A 68 11.10 -18.25 -11.41
C ALA A 68 11.96 -19.36 -10.78
N GLU A 69 11.38 -20.49 -10.36
CA GLU A 69 12.11 -21.62 -9.80
C GLU A 69 13.18 -22.15 -10.78
N GLY A 70 12.80 -22.31 -12.05
CA GLY A 70 13.74 -22.73 -13.10
C GLY A 70 14.88 -21.73 -13.30
N ARG A 71 14.58 -20.42 -13.30
CA ARG A 71 15.60 -19.38 -13.41
C ARG A 71 16.53 -19.33 -12.20
N ILE A 72 16.01 -19.55 -11.00
CA ILE A 72 16.81 -19.60 -9.77
C ILE A 72 17.76 -20.80 -9.79
N ALA A 73 17.30 -21.96 -10.24
CA ALA A 73 18.16 -23.14 -10.38
C ALA A 73 19.32 -22.88 -11.36
N ASP A 74 19.04 -22.29 -12.52
CA ASP A 74 20.06 -21.90 -13.51
C ASP A 74 21.06 -20.88 -12.94
N LEU A 75 20.61 -19.89 -12.16
CA LEU A 75 21.51 -18.93 -11.52
C LEU A 75 22.42 -19.60 -10.47
N LYS A 76 21.89 -20.53 -9.69
CA LYS A 76 22.67 -21.27 -8.68
C LYS A 76 23.75 -22.13 -9.32
N GLU A 77 23.45 -22.79 -10.44
CA GLU A 77 24.45 -23.56 -11.22
C GLU A 77 25.60 -22.66 -11.72
N ARG A 78 25.30 -21.41 -12.05
CA ARG A 78 26.29 -20.40 -12.50
C ARG A 78 27.06 -19.72 -11.36
N GLY A 79 26.90 -20.18 -10.13
CA GLY A 79 27.65 -19.70 -8.96
C GLY A 79 26.94 -18.65 -8.12
N TYR A 80 25.69 -18.28 -8.42
CA TYR A 80 24.90 -17.39 -7.57
C TYR A 80 24.14 -18.18 -6.50
N SER A 81 24.87 -18.63 -5.47
CA SER A 81 24.33 -19.48 -4.39
C SER A 81 23.11 -18.88 -3.67
N ASN A 82 23.07 -17.55 -3.54
CA ASN A 82 21.98 -16.82 -2.89
C ASN A 82 20.88 -16.35 -3.85
N ALA A 83 20.83 -16.88 -5.08
CA ALA A 83 19.75 -16.52 -5.99
C ALA A 83 18.38 -16.94 -5.43
N SER A 84 17.41 -16.03 -5.46
CA SER A 84 16.06 -16.28 -4.93
C SER A 84 14.99 -15.44 -5.62
N LEU A 85 13.73 -15.81 -5.37
CA LEU A 85 12.57 -15.01 -5.73
C LEU A 85 12.32 -13.96 -4.66
N TYR A 86 12.16 -12.72 -5.07
CA TYR A 86 11.69 -11.63 -4.25
C TYR A 86 10.15 -11.52 -4.38
N ASP A 87 9.44 -12.10 -3.41
CA ASP A 87 7.98 -12.05 -3.22
C ASP A 87 7.69 -11.80 -1.72
N PRO A 88 7.84 -10.56 -1.22
CA PRO A 88 7.92 -10.27 0.21
C PRO A 88 6.60 -10.53 0.94
N GLN A 89 6.66 -11.38 1.98
CA GLN A 89 5.49 -11.79 2.75
C GLN A 89 5.00 -10.72 3.72
N GLY A 90 5.83 -9.73 4.09
CA GLY A 90 5.42 -8.58 4.91
C GLY A 90 4.29 -7.72 4.31
N VAL A 91 4.03 -7.88 3.01
CA VAL A 91 2.88 -7.28 2.29
C VAL A 91 1.89 -8.33 1.74
N GLY A 92 2.01 -9.60 2.16
CA GLY A 92 1.20 -10.72 1.66
C GLY A 92 1.62 -11.23 0.27
N GLY A 93 2.85 -10.92 -0.15
CA GLY A 93 3.34 -11.16 -1.51
C GLY A 93 2.92 -10.06 -2.50
N THR A 94 3.61 -10.01 -3.64
CA THR A 94 3.42 -9.04 -4.70
C THR A 94 2.92 -9.71 -5.99
N HIS A 95 2.39 -8.89 -6.91
CA HIS A 95 2.01 -9.30 -8.27
C HIS A 95 3.04 -8.85 -9.32
N VAL A 96 4.15 -8.27 -8.85
CA VAL A 96 5.37 -8.00 -9.60
C VAL A 96 6.49 -8.52 -8.72
N MET A 97 7.17 -9.57 -9.18
CA MET A 97 8.21 -10.29 -8.44
C MET A 97 9.52 -10.20 -9.22
N TYR A 98 10.64 -10.33 -8.51
CA TYR A 98 11.98 -10.31 -9.14
C TYR A 98 12.72 -11.61 -8.84
N VAL A 99 13.43 -12.14 -9.82
CA VAL A 99 14.47 -13.14 -9.56
C VAL A 99 15.79 -12.39 -9.37
N LEU A 100 16.35 -12.47 -8.17
CA LEU A 100 17.58 -11.77 -7.81
C LEU A 100 18.74 -12.77 -7.76
N GLN A 101 19.91 -12.37 -8.24
CA GLN A 101 21.15 -13.12 -8.08
C GLN A 101 21.65 -13.11 -6.63
N HIS A 102 21.45 -11.99 -5.93
CA HIS A 102 21.79 -11.78 -4.52
C HIS A 102 20.50 -11.55 -3.71
N GLY A 103 19.68 -12.61 -3.61
CA GLY A 103 18.39 -12.55 -2.92
C GLY A 103 18.48 -12.30 -1.41
N ASP A 104 19.64 -12.55 -0.81
CA ASP A 104 19.97 -12.25 0.57
C ASP A 104 20.25 -10.75 0.83
N GLN A 105 20.58 -10.01 -0.23
CA GLN A 105 20.95 -8.60 -0.22
C GLN A 105 20.17 -7.81 -1.30
N PRO A 106 18.83 -7.78 -1.25
CA PRO A 106 18.02 -7.06 -2.22
C PRO A 106 18.38 -5.57 -2.30
N GLU A 107 18.91 -4.97 -1.23
CA GLU A 107 19.31 -3.56 -1.18
C GLU A 107 20.36 -3.18 -2.24
N LEU A 108 21.15 -4.16 -2.72
CA LEU A 108 22.08 -3.96 -3.84
C LEU A 108 21.37 -3.55 -5.14
N TYR A 109 20.09 -3.90 -5.28
CA TYR A 109 19.25 -3.60 -6.44
C TYR A 109 18.53 -2.27 -6.24
N ALA A 110 19.29 -1.17 -6.26
CA ALA A 110 18.77 0.18 -6.11
C ALA A 110 17.96 0.42 -4.82
N ASN A 111 18.48 -0.07 -3.68
CA ASN A 111 17.86 0.02 -2.36
C ASN A 111 16.47 -0.66 -2.29
N LEU A 112 16.29 -1.78 -3.00
CA LEU A 112 15.08 -2.59 -2.86
C LEU A 112 14.94 -3.06 -1.39
N PRO A 113 13.81 -2.77 -0.71
CA PRO A 113 13.65 -3.10 0.70
C PRO A 113 13.73 -4.61 0.95
N LYS A 114 14.41 -5.05 2.00
CA LYS A 114 14.57 -6.48 2.28
C LYS A 114 13.34 -7.17 2.83
N ASP A 115 12.67 -6.55 3.79
CA ASP A 115 11.44 -7.06 4.39
C ASP A 115 10.40 -5.93 4.50
N PRO A 116 9.83 -5.49 3.36
CA PRO A 116 8.85 -4.42 3.35
C PRO A 116 7.55 -4.90 4.01
N SER A 117 7.03 -4.08 4.92
CA SER A 117 5.72 -4.26 5.53
C SER A 117 5.05 -2.90 5.75
N VAL A 118 3.72 -2.90 5.89
CA VAL A 118 3.01 -1.66 6.21
C VAL A 118 3.40 -1.23 7.63
N SER A 119 3.71 0.05 7.80
CA SER A 119 4.11 0.62 9.09
C SER A 119 3.10 0.27 10.21
N PRO A 120 3.53 -0.24 11.37
CA PRO A 120 2.64 -0.54 12.50
C PRO A 120 1.80 0.65 12.95
N LEU A 121 2.36 1.87 12.87
CA LEU A 121 1.63 3.10 13.21
C LEU A 121 0.49 3.37 12.24
N VAL A 122 0.70 3.12 10.93
CA VAL A 122 -0.36 3.21 9.92
C VAL A 122 -1.41 2.14 10.17
N GLY A 123 -0.99 0.91 10.51
CA GLY A 123 -1.88 -0.18 10.91
C GLY A 123 -2.74 0.17 12.12
N LEU A 124 -2.17 0.76 13.16
CA LEU A 124 -2.91 1.23 14.34
C LEU A 124 -3.90 2.34 13.99
N TRP A 125 -3.43 3.37 13.27
CA TRP A 125 -4.22 4.55 12.90
C TRP A 125 -5.41 4.21 12.00
N LYS A 126 -5.20 3.34 11.01
CA LYS A 126 -6.25 2.93 10.07
C LYS A 126 -7.06 1.74 10.56
N GLY A 127 -6.54 0.99 11.53
CA GLY A 127 -7.19 -0.15 12.18
C GLY A 127 -7.98 0.30 13.41
N ILE A 128 -7.64 -0.25 14.57
CA ILE A 128 -8.46 -0.19 15.80
C ILE A 128 -8.67 1.23 16.34
N ALA A 129 -7.79 2.19 16.02
CA ALA A 129 -7.97 3.57 16.45
C ALA A 129 -9.27 4.19 15.91
N LYS A 130 -9.71 3.81 14.70
CA LYS A 130 -10.92 4.33 14.07
C LYS A 130 -12.21 3.94 14.83
N PRO A 131 -12.53 2.66 15.04
CA PRO A 131 -13.74 2.28 15.77
C PRO A 131 -13.72 2.77 17.22
N LEU A 132 -12.56 2.77 17.89
CA LEU A 132 -12.45 3.30 19.26
C LEU A 132 -12.77 4.80 19.31
N MET A 133 -12.23 5.58 18.37
CA MET A 133 -12.53 7.02 18.29
C MET A 133 -14.00 7.26 17.96
N SER A 134 -14.59 6.51 17.03
CA SER A 134 -16.02 6.60 16.71
C SER A 134 -16.91 6.26 17.91
N LEU A 135 -16.55 5.22 18.68
CA LEU A 135 -17.26 4.87 19.91
C LEU A 135 -17.14 5.98 20.95
N GLY A 136 -15.94 6.54 21.15
CA GLY A 136 -15.71 7.65 22.06
C GLY A 136 -16.54 8.89 21.72
N ILE A 137 -16.63 9.24 20.43
CA ILE A 137 -17.51 10.32 19.96
C ILE A 137 -18.97 10.00 20.26
N GLY A 138 -19.43 8.77 19.98
CA GLY A 138 -20.79 8.34 20.28
C GLY A 138 -21.13 8.43 21.77
N LEU A 139 -20.23 7.98 22.64
CA LEU A 139 -20.39 8.07 24.09
C LEU A 139 -20.40 9.53 24.58
N ALA A 140 -19.57 10.40 24.01
CA ALA A 140 -19.56 11.82 24.36
C ALA A 140 -20.87 12.52 23.98
N VAL A 141 -21.39 12.25 22.78
CA VAL A 141 -22.70 12.77 22.35
C VAL A 141 -23.81 12.25 23.24
N PHE A 142 -23.81 10.95 23.55
CA PHE A 142 -24.79 10.32 24.44
C PHE A 142 -24.74 10.97 25.84
N ALA A 143 -23.55 11.03 26.45
CA ALA A 143 -23.39 11.64 27.77
C ALA A 143 -23.78 13.12 27.78
N GLY A 144 -23.41 13.88 26.76
CA GLY A 144 -23.80 15.29 26.60
C GLY A 144 -25.32 15.47 26.52
N PHE A 145 -26.01 14.64 25.73
CA PHE A 145 -27.48 14.64 25.64
C PHE A 145 -28.12 14.37 27.01
N PHE A 146 -27.70 13.30 27.69
CA PHE A 146 -28.26 12.96 28.99
C PHE A 146 -27.94 14.01 30.06
N HIS A 147 -26.71 14.54 30.09
CA HIS A 147 -26.35 15.63 30.99
C HIS A 147 -27.24 16.86 30.78
N PHE A 148 -27.47 17.26 29.53
CA PHE A 148 -28.35 18.39 29.20
C PHE A 148 -29.80 18.13 29.64
N VAL A 149 -30.33 16.93 29.39
CA VAL A 149 -31.71 16.56 29.77
C VAL A 149 -31.89 16.50 31.30
N THR A 150 -30.89 16.02 32.06
CA THR A 150 -31.03 15.87 33.52
C THR A 150 -30.65 17.11 34.32
N ALA A 151 -29.62 17.85 33.90
CA ALA A 151 -29.12 19.01 34.65
C ALA A 151 -29.69 20.33 34.13
N GLY A 152 -30.19 20.37 32.89
CA GLY A 152 -30.70 21.59 32.26
C GLY A 152 -29.61 22.61 31.91
N PRO A 153 -29.99 23.71 31.24
CA PRO A 153 -29.09 24.83 30.99
C PRO A 153 -28.75 25.57 32.30
N LYS A 154 -27.53 26.09 32.40
CA LYS A 154 -27.16 26.96 33.50
C LYS A 154 -27.61 28.38 33.17
N GLU A 155 -28.64 28.86 33.87
CA GLU A 155 -29.07 30.26 33.78
C GLU A 155 -28.07 31.16 34.52
N VAL A 156 -27.75 32.31 33.93
CA VAL A 156 -26.93 33.34 34.57
C VAL A 156 -27.91 34.39 35.10
N GLU A 157 -27.91 34.65 36.41
CA GLU A 157 -28.70 35.75 36.96
C GLU A 157 -28.13 37.07 36.42
N GLU A 158 -28.95 37.86 35.72
CA GLU A 158 -28.57 39.22 35.34
C GLU A 158 -28.43 40.06 36.62
N GLU A 159 -27.23 40.61 36.85
CA GLU A 159 -26.99 41.62 37.88
C GLU A 159 -27.99 42.76 37.68
N LYS A 160 -28.94 42.92 38.61
CA LYS A 160 -29.78 44.11 38.68
C LYS A 160 -28.87 45.31 38.94
N THR A 161 -28.65 46.10 37.90
CA THR A 161 -28.15 47.47 38.02
C THR A 161 -29.25 48.34 38.62
N ASP A 162 -29.19 48.53 39.94
CA ASP A 162 -29.90 49.59 40.67
C ASP A 162 -29.17 50.94 40.53
#